data_AF-A0A0N4VFJ8-F1
#
_entry.id   AF-A0A0N4VFJ8-F1
#
_cell.length_a   1.000
_cell.length_b   1.000
_cell.length_c   1.000
_cell.angle_alpha   90.00
_cell.angle_beta   90.00
_cell.angle_gamma   90.00
#
_symmetry.space_group_name_H-M   'P 1'
#
loop_
_entity.id
_entity.type
_entity.pdbx_description
1 polymer ?
#
loop_
_entity_poly.entity_id
_entity_poly.type
_entity_poly.pdbx_seq_one_letter_code
_entity_poly.pdbx_strand_id
1 'polypeptide(L)'
;MLETIREAITNVQNEISNSVRKLRGPQDAVPQSEVLEALSSLVETQAGSSLLLKFQLCIEQIERMNDENIRAANLTSTRLGTLQQMCNERAQCVIAAHDYFRSIPNISKQLASLTKEIETLSKYCQQTEQAMTYLEALVAIAAGEEKINSLKNQLKEEKEQYRQEVELARKLSFGSGLKVLVSLTGCLISLALDNSSYLCMILGLFYNGVARSWASLYLRRFITMSLW
;
A
#
# COMPACT_ATOMS: atom_id res chain seq x y z
N MET A 1 -47.68 -28.71 -68.11
CA MET A 1 -48.43 -27.61 -67.48
C MET A 1 -47.94 -26.26 -67.99
N LEU A 2 -46.64 -25.92 -67.87
CA LEU A 2 -46.07 -24.70 -68.47
C LEU A 2 -46.13 -24.68 -70.01
N GLU A 3 -45.85 -25.80 -70.68
CA GLU A 3 -45.99 -25.91 -72.15
C GLU A 3 -47.44 -25.68 -72.62
N THR A 4 -48.42 -26.19 -71.86
CA THR A 4 -49.85 -26.04 -72.16
C THR A 4 -50.32 -24.59 -71.99
N ILE A 5 -49.78 -23.88 -70.98
CA ILE A 5 -50.02 -22.44 -70.78
C ILE A 5 -49.35 -21.64 -71.90
N ARG A 6 -48.14 -22.04 -72.31
CA ARG A 6 -47.41 -21.40 -73.42
C ARG A 6 -48.16 -21.54 -74.75
N GLU A 7 -48.68 -22.73 -75.06
CA GLU A 7 -49.51 -22.95 -76.25
C GLU A 7 -50.81 -22.13 -76.19
N ALA A 8 -51.47 -22.09 -75.03
CA ALA A 8 -52.67 -21.27 -74.85
C ALA A 8 -52.39 -19.77 -75.05
N ILE A 9 -51.29 -19.26 -74.50
CA ILE A 9 -50.85 -17.87 -74.70
C ILE A 9 -50.50 -17.61 -76.16
N THR A 10 -49.84 -18.56 -76.83
CA THR A 10 -49.45 -18.41 -78.24
C THR A 10 -50.69 -18.40 -79.14
N ASN A 11 -51.70 -19.23 -78.84
CA ASN A 11 -52.96 -19.24 -79.58
C ASN A 11 -53.76 -17.96 -79.37
N VAL A 12 -53.87 -17.47 -78.13
CA VAL A 12 -54.50 -16.19 -77.80
C VAL A 12 -53.73 -15.03 -78.46
N GLN A 13 -52.40 -15.05 -78.44
CA GLN A 13 -51.56 -14.05 -79.08
C GLN A 13 -51.75 -14.04 -80.60
N ASN A 14 -51.86 -15.21 -81.23
CA ASN A 14 -52.11 -15.33 -82.67
C ASN A 14 -53.51 -14.83 -83.04
N GLU A 15 -54.52 -15.13 -82.23
CA GLU A 15 -55.90 -14.68 -82.45
C GLU A 15 -56.05 -13.17 -82.26
N ILE A 16 -55.42 -12.61 -81.22
CA ILE A 16 -55.32 -11.16 -81.00
C ILE A 16 -54.54 -10.51 -82.14
N SER A 17 -53.40 -11.07 -82.56
CA SER A 17 -52.58 -10.51 -83.65
C SER A 17 -53.35 -10.50 -84.97
N ASN A 18 -54.10 -11.55 -85.28
CA ASN A 18 -54.94 -11.62 -86.47
C ASN A 18 -56.12 -10.65 -86.39
N SER A 19 -56.72 -10.48 -85.21
CA SER A 19 -57.81 -9.52 -84.98
C SER A 19 -57.30 -8.08 -85.06
N VAL A 20 -56.14 -7.78 -84.48
CA VAL A 20 -55.47 -6.48 -84.57
C VAL A 20 -55.03 -6.17 -86.00
N ARG A 21 -54.58 -7.18 -86.76
CA ARG A 21 -54.21 -7.01 -88.17
C ARG A 21 -55.43 -6.76 -89.07
N LYS A 22 -56.58 -7.35 -88.74
CA LYS A 22 -57.88 -7.03 -89.38
C LYS A 22 -58.36 -5.61 -89.02
N LEU A 23 -58.14 -5.17 -87.78
CA LEU A 23 -58.45 -3.81 -87.32
C LEU A 23 -57.49 -2.75 -87.90
N ARG A 24 -56.25 -3.14 -88.23
CA ARG A 24 -55.23 -2.31 -88.89
C ARG A 24 -55.27 -2.44 -90.42
N GLY A 25 -56.45 -2.42 -91.03
CA GLY A 25 -56.58 -2.10 -92.46
C GLY A 25 -55.78 -0.83 -92.83
N PRO A 26 -55.56 -0.53 -94.13
CA PRO A 26 -54.66 0.54 -94.56
C PRO A 26 -54.91 1.81 -93.75
N GLN A 27 -53.82 2.38 -93.20
CA GLN A 27 -53.81 3.44 -92.19
C GLN A 27 -54.68 4.64 -92.59
N ASP A 28 -55.94 4.59 -92.20
CA ASP A 28 -56.71 5.78 -91.82
C ASP A 28 -56.92 5.68 -90.31
N ALA A 29 -56.78 6.81 -89.61
CA ALA A 29 -56.83 6.88 -88.16
C ALA A 29 -58.13 6.25 -87.64
N VAL A 30 -58.05 5.02 -87.11
CA VAL A 30 -59.17 4.33 -86.46
C VAL A 30 -59.72 5.28 -85.39
N PRO A 31 -60.95 5.81 -85.56
CA PRO A 31 -61.53 6.70 -84.58
C PRO A 31 -61.67 5.93 -83.27
N GLN A 32 -61.36 6.54 -82.12
CA GLN A 32 -61.55 5.92 -80.79
C GLN A 32 -62.94 5.27 -80.60
N SER A 33 -63.94 5.73 -81.37
CA SER A 33 -65.27 5.14 -81.53
C SER A 33 -65.26 3.66 -81.91
N GLU A 34 -64.47 3.24 -82.91
CA GLU A 34 -64.46 1.84 -83.39
C GLU A 34 -63.82 0.89 -82.36
N VAL A 35 -62.81 1.37 -81.62
CA VAL A 35 -62.22 0.61 -80.51
C VAL A 35 -63.23 0.46 -79.37
N LEU A 36 -64.01 1.51 -79.09
CA LEU A 36 -65.08 1.48 -78.09
C LEU A 36 -66.23 0.54 -78.49
N GLU A 37 -66.59 0.51 -79.78
CA GLU A 37 -67.62 -0.35 -80.35
C GLU A 37 -67.18 -1.82 -80.36
N ALA A 38 -65.92 -2.10 -80.72
CA ALA A 38 -65.31 -3.42 -80.63
C ALA A 38 -65.22 -3.92 -79.17
N LEU A 39 -64.87 -3.05 -78.22
CA LEU A 39 -64.90 -3.36 -76.80
C LEU A 39 -66.33 -3.60 -76.29
N SER A 40 -67.30 -2.82 -76.75
CA SER A 40 -68.71 -2.98 -76.37
C SER A 40 -69.27 -4.30 -76.89
N SER A 41 -69.00 -4.66 -78.15
CA SER A 41 -69.39 -5.97 -78.69
C SER A 41 -68.69 -7.13 -77.97
N LEU A 42 -67.43 -6.96 -77.57
CA LEU A 42 -66.69 -7.98 -76.79
C LEU A 42 -67.28 -8.15 -75.39
N VAL A 43 -67.64 -7.04 -74.72
CA VAL A 43 -68.32 -7.04 -73.41
C VAL A 43 -69.65 -7.79 -73.50
N GLU A 44 -70.42 -7.61 -74.57
CA GLU A 44 -71.69 -8.31 -74.77
C GLU A 44 -71.54 -9.82 -74.99
N THR A 45 -70.36 -10.30 -75.42
CA THR A 45 -70.11 -11.74 -75.48
C THR A 45 -69.90 -12.33 -74.08
N GLN A 46 -70.47 -13.52 -73.84
CA GLN A 46 -70.24 -14.30 -72.60
C GLN A 46 -68.75 -14.49 -72.30
N ALA A 47 -67.93 -14.73 -73.33
CA ALA A 47 -66.50 -14.94 -73.20
C ALA A 47 -65.74 -13.65 -72.82
N GLY A 48 -66.07 -12.53 -73.45
CA GLY A 48 -65.45 -11.23 -73.15
C GLY A 48 -65.84 -10.69 -71.78
N SER A 49 -67.13 -10.78 -71.41
CA SER A 49 -67.60 -10.48 -70.05
C SER A 49 -66.87 -11.33 -68.98
N SER A 50 -66.72 -12.64 -69.22
CA SER A 50 -65.99 -13.53 -68.31
C SER A 50 -64.51 -13.17 -68.18
N LEU A 51 -63.88 -12.78 -69.30
CA LEU A 51 -62.47 -12.37 -69.32
C LEU A 51 -62.25 -11.06 -68.56
N LEU A 52 -63.10 -10.05 -68.79
CA LEU A 52 -63.03 -8.77 -68.09
C LEU A 52 -63.25 -8.92 -66.58
N LEU A 53 -64.20 -9.77 -66.17
CA LEU A 53 -64.41 -10.09 -64.76
C LEU A 53 -63.17 -10.73 -64.14
N LYS A 54 -62.49 -11.66 -64.84
CA LYS A 54 -61.24 -12.26 -64.36
C LYS A 54 -60.13 -11.22 -64.22
N PHE A 55 -59.99 -10.29 -65.17
CA PHE A 55 -59.00 -9.22 -65.06
C PHE A 55 -59.29 -8.29 -63.90
N GLN A 56 -60.55 -7.91 -63.69
CA GLN A 56 -60.96 -7.11 -62.54
C GLN A 56 -60.60 -7.82 -61.22
N LEU A 57 -60.96 -9.10 -61.09
CA LEU A 57 -60.62 -9.90 -59.90
C LEU A 57 -59.10 -10.02 -59.67
N CYS A 58 -58.31 -10.17 -60.73
CA CYS A 58 -56.85 -10.16 -60.64
C CYS A 58 -56.30 -8.83 -60.15
N ILE A 59 -56.82 -7.69 -60.65
CA ILE A 59 -56.40 -6.35 -60.20
C ILE A 59 -56.74 -6.17 -58.72
N GLU A 60 -57.97 -6.48 -58.31
CA GLU A 60 -58.40 -6.41 -56.91
C GLU A 60 -57.58 -7.34 -55.99
N GLN A 61 -57.12 -8.48 -56.49
CA GLN A 61 -56.23 -9.37 -55.75
C GLN A 61 -54.82 -8.76 -55.61
N ILE A 62 -54.28 -8.19 -56.68
CA ILE A 62 -52.97 -7.52 -56.67
C ILE A 62 -52.98 -6.34 -55.70
N GLU A 63 -54.04 -5.53 -55.69
CA GLU A 63 -54.18 -4.39 -54.77
C GLU A 63 -54.19 -4.85 -53.31
N ARG A 64 -55.00 -5.88 -52.98
CA ARG A 64 -55.02 -6.46 -51.62
C ARG A 64 -53.66 -7.02 -51.20
N MET A 65 -52.96 -7.70 -52.11
CA MET A 65 -51.61 -8.20 -51.83
C MET A 65 -50.61 -7.06 -51.64
N ASN A 66 -50.74 -5.98 -52.40
CA ASN A 66 -49.87 -4.81 -52.27
C ASN A 66 -50.05 -4.12 -50.92
N ASP A 67 -51.29 -3.96 -50.45
CA ASP A 67 -51.57 -3.38 -49.13
C ASP A 67 -50.95 -4.19 -47.98
N GLU A 68 -51.06 -5.53 -48.05
CA GLU A 68 -50.43 -6.40 -47.05
C GLU A 68 -48.90 -6.35 -47.12
N ASN A 69 -48.33 -6.24 -48.33
CA ASN A 69 -46.89 -6.06 -48.50
C ASN A 69 -46.41 -4.74 -47.89
N ILE A 70 -47.13 -3.64 -48.09
CA ILE A 70 -46.82 -2.33 -47.47
C ILE A 70 -46.85 -2.47 -45.95
N ARG A 71 -47.88 -3.14 -45.41
CA ARG A 71 -48.00 -3.39 -43.97
C ARG A 71 -46.83 -4.20 -43.43
N ALA A 72 -46.46 -5.29 -44.10
CA ALA A 72 -45.35 -6.15 -43.72
C ALA A 72 -43.99 -5.41 -43.79
N ALA A 73 -43.79 -4.57 -44.81
CA ALA A 73 -42.61 -3.74 -44.96
C ALA A 73 -42.48 -2.73 -43.80
N ASN A 74 -43.57 -2.06 -43.42
CA ASN A 74 -43.59 -1.11 -42.29
C ASN A 74 -43.28 -1.80 -40.95
N LEU A 75 -43.83 -2.98 -40.72
CA LEU A 75 -43.53 -3.78 -39.53
C LEU A 75 -42.05 -4.18 -39.49
N THR A 76 -41.51 -4.62 -40.63
CA THR A 76 -40.10 -5.02 -40.74
C THR A 76 -39.17 -3.82 -40.54
N SER A 77 -39.51 -2.66 -41.09
CA SER A 77 -38.75 -1.41 -40.89
C SER A 77 -38.71 -1.01 -39.41
N THR A 78 -39.83 -1.09 -38.71
CA THR A 78 -39.89 -0.81 -37.26
C THR A 78 -39.02 -1.78 -36.45
N ARG A 79 -39.08 -3.08 -36.78
CA ARG A 79 -38.25 -4.11 -36.13
C ARG A 79 -36.76 -3.88 -36.40
N LEU A 80 -36.39 -3.53 -37.63
CA LEU A 80 -35.01 -3.23 -38.01
C LEU A 80 -34.49 -1.99 -37.28
N GLY A 81 -35.30 -0.93 -37.19
CA GLY A 81 -34.96 0.28 -36.43
C GLY A 81 -34.70 -0.02 -34.95
N THR A 82 -35.53 -0.86 -34.33
CA THR A 82 -35.34 -1.30 -32.94
C THR A 82 -34.05 -2.11 -32.77
N LEU A 83 -33.77 -3.04 -33.70
CA LEU A 83 -32.53 -3.81 -33.69
C LEU A 83 -31.31 -2.92 -33.85
N GLN A 84 -31.36 -1.94 -34.76
CA GLN A 84 -30.27 -0.99 -34.97
C GLN A 84 -29.99 -0.18 -33.71
N GLN A 85 -31.02 0.30 -33.01
CA GLN A 85 -30.86 1.02 -31.75
C GLN A 85 -30.18 0.14 -30.70
N MET A 86 -30.66 -1.09 -30.48
CA MET A 86 -30.05 -2.01 -29.52
C MET A 86 -28.59 -2.34 -29.87
N CYS A 87 -28.28 -2.53 -31.14
CA CYS A 87 -26.89 -2.77 -31.59
C CYS A 87 -25.99 -1.56 -31.29
N ASN A 88 -26.50 -0.35 -31.49
CA ASN A 88 -25.74 0.87 -31.20
C ASN A 88 -25.47 1.04 -29.70
N GLU A 89 -26.48 0.84 -28.85
CA GLU A 89 -26.34 0.90 -27.40
C GLU A 89 -25.33 -0.16 -26.90
N ARG A 90 -25.42 -1.38 -27.44
CA ARG A 90 -24.45 -2.44 -27.11
C ARG A 90 -23.03 -2.10 -27.57
N ALA A 91 -22.88 -1.53 -28.77
CA ALA A 91 -21.57 -1.11 -29.27
C ALA A 91 -20.95 -0.02 -28.38
N GLN A 92 -21.75 0.96 -27.93
CA GLN A 92 -21.30 1.99 -27.00
C GLN A 92 -20.83 1.40 -25.66
N CYS A 93 -21.58 0.44 -25.10
CA CYS A 93 -21.16 -0.26 -23.88
C CYS A 93 -19.84 -1.01 -24.06
N VAL A 94 -19.65 -1.68 -25.20
CA VAL A 94 -18.40 -2.40 -25.51
C VAL A 94 -17.22 -1.44 -25.65
N ILE A 95 -17.41 -0.30 -26.32
CA ILE A 95 -16.38 0.74 -26.46
C ILE A 95 -15.99 1.28 -25.08
N ALA A 96 -16.97 1.61 -24.23
CA ALA A 96 -16.70 2.08 -22.88
C ALA A 96 -15.90 1.05 -22.07
N ALA A 97 -16.31 -0.23 -22.11
CA ALA A 97 -15.58 -1.31 -21.44
C ALA A 97 -14.13 -1.44 -21.95
N HIS A 98 -13.94 -1.37 -23.28
CA HIS A 98 -12.62 -1.38 -23.88
C HIS A 98 -11.73 -0.23 -23.39
N ASP A 99 -12.28 0.98 -23.29
CA ASP A 99 -11.53 2.14 -22.81
C ASP A 99 -11.14 2.00 -21.33
N TYR A 100 -12.01 1.42 -20.50
CA TYR A 100 -11.65 1.04 -19.13
C TYR A 100 -10.50 0.02 -19.12
N PHE A 101 -10.56 -1.05 -19.91
CA PHE A 101 -9.49 -2.04 -19.99
C PHE A 101 -8.16 -1.41 -20.45
N ARG A 102 -8.21 -0.44 -21.37
CA ARG A 102 -7.04 0.30 -21.83
C ARG A 102 -6.39 1.13 -20.73
N SER A 103 -7.14 1.57 -19.73
CA SER A 103 -6.62 2.33 -18.59
C SER A 103 -5.91 1.46 -17.54
N ILE A 104 -6.21 0.16 -17.45
CA ILE A 104 -5.68 -0.76 -16.44
C ILE A 104 -4.14 -0.77 -16.38
N PRO A 105 -3.39 -0.86 -17.49
CA PRO A 105 -1.92 -0.86 -17.42
C PRO A 105 -1.34 0.40 -16.78
N ASN A 106 -2.00 1.55 -16.95
CA ASN A 106 -1.57 2.79 -16.32
C ASN A 106 -1.82 2.76 -14.80
N ILE A 107 -3.00 2.30 -14.39
CA ILE A 107 -3.34 2.11 -12.98
C ILE A 107 -2.36 1.13 -12.33
N SER A 108 -2.02 0.03 -12.99
CA SER A 108 -1.04 -0.94 -12.49
C SER A 108 0.36 -0.33 -12.31
N LYS A 109 0.78 0.57 -13.21
CA LYS A 109 2.06 1.29 -13.06
C LYS A 109 2.04 2.24 -11.86
N GLN A 110 0.95 2.97 -11.67
CA GLN A 110 0.77 3.87 -10.52
C GLN A 110 0.75 3.09 -9.20
N LEU A 111 0.09 1.94 -9.17
CA LEU A 111 0.10 1.07 -8.00
C LEU A 111 1.51 0.57 -7.69
N ALA A 112 2.25 0.13 -8.71
CA ALA A 112 3.64 -0.33 -8.52
C ALA A 112 4.58 0.79 -8.04
N SER A 113 4.38 2.05 -8.47
CA SER A 113 5.17 3.18 -7.95
C SER A 113 4.82 3.49 -6.50
N LEU A 114 3.52 3.51 -6.15
CA LEU A 114 3.08 3.71 -4.77
C LEU A 114 3.62 2.62 -3.83
N THR A 115 3.64 1.37 -4.25
CA THR A 115 4.23 0.28 -3.46
C THR A 115 5.71 0.55 -3.15
N LYS A 116 6.49 1.03 -4.12
CA LYS A 116 7.91 1.37 -3.91
C LYS A 116 8.08 2.54 -2.94
N GLU A 117 7.22 3.55 -3.02
CA GLU A 117 7.23 4.68 -2.09
C GLU A 117 6.90 4.23 -0.66
N ILE A 118 5.90 3.35 -0.49
CA ILE A 118 5.55 2.75 0.79
C ILE A 118 6.71 1.93 1.37
N GLU A 119 7.37 1.09 0.55
CA GLU A 119 8.55 0.34 0.97
C GLU A 119 9.69 1.25 1.43
N THR A 120 9.86 2.38 0.75
CA THR A 120 10.91 3.36 1.08
C THR A 120 10.58 4.07 2.40
N LEU A 121 9.32 4.48 2.58
CA LEU A 121 8.84 5.07 3.83
C LEU A 121 8.99 4.10 4.99
N SER A 122 8.64 2.82 4.79
CA SER A 122 8.80 1.77 5.81
C SER A 122 10.25 1.65 6.29
N LYS A 123 11.22 1.69 5.37
CA LYS A 123 12.65 1.71 5.74
C LYS A 123 13.02 2.93 6.57
N TYR A 124 12.53 4.12 6.22
CA TYR A 124 12.80 5.33 7.00
C TYR A 124 12.17 5.27 8.40
N CYS A 125 10.95 4.75 8.53
CA CYS A 125 10.31 4.54 9.82
C CYS A 125 11.15 3.60 10.69
N GLN A 126 11.61 2.48 10.13
CA GLN A 126 12.45 1.52 10.85
C GLN A 126 13.79 2.14 11.29
N GLN A 127 14.44 2.92 10.41
CA GLN A 127 15.68 3.64 10.76
C GLN A 127 15.43 4.66 11.87
N THR A 128 14.30 5.36 11.83
CA THR A 128 13.92 6.36 12.84
C THR A 128 13.65 5.68 14.18
N GLU A 129 12.94 4.55 14.19
CA GLU A 129 12.69 3.74 15.40
C GLU A 129 13.99 3.26 16.04
N GLN A 130 14.95 2.77 15.23
CA GLN A 130 16.27 2.38 15.72
C GLN A 130 17.02 3.56 16.32
N ALA A 131 17.01 4.72 15.65
CA ALA A 131 17.65 5.94 16.15
C ALA A 131 17.05 6.40 17.49
N MET A 132 15.72 6.38 17.61
CA MET A 132 15.04 6.70 18.87
C MET A 132 15.44 5.75 19.99
N THR A 133 15.46 4.44 19.72
CA THR A 133 15.89 3.43 20.71
C THR A 133 17.32 3.69 21.20
N TYR A 134 18.25 4.05 20.31
CA TYR A 134 19.61 4.40 20.72
C TYR A 134 19.68 5.67 21.56
N LEU A 135 18.87 6.68 21.23
CA LEU A 135 18.80 7.92 22.02
C LEU A 135 18.24 7.65 23.42
N GLU A 136 17.20 6.82 23.54
CA GLU A 136 16.67 6.39 24.84
C GLU A 136 17.71 5.67 25.70
N ALA A 137 18.49 4.77 25.08
CA ALA A 137 19.59 4.08 25.76
C ALA A 137 20.69 5.05 26.24
N LEU A 138 21.05 6.04 25.41
CA LEU A 138 22.03 7.07 25.79
C LEU A 138 21.53 7.92 26.96
N VAL A 139 20.25 8.28 26.99
CA VAL A 139 19.64 9.01 28.11
C VAL A 139 19.73 8.19 29.40
N ALA A 140 19.46 6.89 29.35
CA ALA A 140 19.59 6.00 30.50
C ALA A 140 21.03 5.90 31.01
N ILE A 141 22.01 5.82 30.10
CA ILE A 141 23.44 5.81 30.45
C ILE A 141 23.84 7.13 31.11
N ALA A 142 23.47 8.27 30.53
CA ALA A 142 23.79 9.59 31.09
C ALA A 142 23.23 9.76 32.50
N ALA A 143 21.98 9.33 32.74
CA ALA A 143 21.38 9.34 34.09
C ALA A 143 22.13 8.41 35.06
N GLY A 144 22.61 7.25 34.59
CA GLY A 144 23.46 6.35 35.36
C GLY A 144 24.81 6.98 35.73
N GLU A 145 25.46 7.66 34.79
CA GLU A 145 26.72 8.37 35.02
C GLU A 145 26.58 9.50 36.04
N GLU A 146 25.49 10.26 35.99
CA GLU A 146 25.20 11.30 36.98
C GLU A 146 25.09 10.71 38.40
N LYS A 147 24.38 9.58 38.55
CA LYS A 147 24.27 8.86 39.82
C LYS A 147 25.60 8.29 40.30
N ILE A 148 26.43 7.78 39.40
CA ILE A 148 27.79 7.32 39.75
C ILE A 148 28.63 8.49 40.24
N ASN A 149 28.54 9.65 39.59
CA ASN A 149 29.28 10.84 39.99
C ASN A 149 28.80 11.36 41.36
N SER A 150 27.50 11.36 41.65
CA SER A 150 26.99 11.72 42.97
C SER A 150 27.51 10.77 44.06
N LEU A 151 27.49 9.45 43.82
CA LEU A 151 28.02 8.45 44.75
C LEU A 151 29.53 8.59 44.96
N LYS A 152 30.30 8.87 43.91
CA LYS A 152 31.75 9.13 44.02
C LYS A 152 32.04 10.35 44.89
N ASN A 153 31.24 11.41 44.78
CA ASN A 153 31.40 12.61 45.60
C ASN A 153 31.08 12.32 47.07
N GLN A 154 29.96 11.63 47.35
CA GLN A 154 29.61 11.20 48.71
C GLN A 154 30.72 10.33 49.34
N LEU A 155 31.23 9.34 48.61
CA LEU A 155 32.29 8.46 49.12
C LEU A 155 33.61 9.22 49.37
N LYS A 156 33.89 10.28 48.58
CA LYS A 156 35.04 11.16 48.79
C LYS A 156 34.87 11.99 50.07
N GLU A 157 33.68 12.49 50.33
CA GLU A 157 33.34 13.21 51.57
C GLU A 157 33.42 12.30 52.79
N GLU A 158 32.82 11.10 52.74
CA GLU A 158 32.90 10.10 53.81
C GLU A 158 34.35 9.71 54.10
N LYS A 159 35.16 9.45 53.06
CA LYS A 159 36.58 9.13 53.23
C LYS A 159 37.36 10.26 53.90
N GLU A 160 37.00 11.51 53.64
CA GLU A 160 37.62 12.66 54.27
C GLU A 160 37.22 12.77 55.75
N GLN A 161 35.94 12.55 56.07
CA GLN A 161 35.46 12.46 57.45
C GLN A 161 36.20 11.37 58.23
N TYR A 162 36.28 10.15 57.68
CA TYR A 162 37.04 9.06 58.31
C TYR A 162 38.53 9.40 58.50
N ARG A 163 39.16 10.10 57.55
CA ARG A 163 40.56 10.56 57.72
C ARG A 163 40.69 11.51 58.90
N GLN A 164 39.78 12.47 59.02
CA GLN A 164 39.77 13.42 60.12
C GLN A 164 39.54 12.71 61.47
N GLU A 165 38.62 11.76 61.53
CA GLU A 165 38.37 10.94 62.72
C GLU A 165 39.60 10.11 63.13
N VAL A 166 40.28 9.46 62.18
CA VAL A 166 41.51 8.70 62.44
C VAL A 166 42.63 9.64 62.92
N GLU A 167 42.75 10.83 62.35
CA GLU A 167 43.74 11.82 62.79
C GLU A 167 43.44 12.31 64.21
N LEU A 168 42.18 12.54 64.54
CA LEU A 168 41.72 12.92 65.89
C LEU A 168 41.98 11.80 66.90
N ALA A 169 41.67 10.55 66.53
CA ALA A 169 41.97 9.37 67.35
C ALA A 169 43.49 9.18 67.56
N ARG A 170 44.33 9.45 66.55
CA ARG A 170 45.79 9.46 66.69
C ARG A 170 46.27 10.56 67.66
N LYS A 171 45.70 11.76 67.58
CA LYS A 171 46.03 12.86 68.51
C LYS A 171 45.64 12.49 69.96
N LEU A 172 44.49 11.85 70.16
CA LEU A 172 44.05 11.37 71.47
C LEU A 172 44.91 10.22 72.02
N SER A 173 45.34 9.27 71.18
CA SER A 173 46.22 8.17 71.61
C SER A 173 47.64 8.61 71.92
N PHE A 174 48.16 9.63 71.22
CA PHE A 174 49.42 10.27 71.57
C PHE A 174 49.33 11.02 72.90
N GLY A 175 48.19 11.70 73.15
CA GLY A 175 47.94 12.40 74.41
C GLY A 175 47.82 11.48 75.63
N SER A 176 47.22 10.29 75.48
CA SER A 176 47.16 9.28 76.55
C SER A 176 48.48 8.54 76.73
N GLY A 177 49.20 8.24 75.65
CA GLY A 177 50.55 7.66 75.70
C GLY A 177 51.55 8.58 76.43
N LEU A 178 51.49 9.89 76.19
CA LEU A 178 52.33 10.87 76.90
C LEU A 178 51.98 10.95 78.39
N LYS A 179 50.68 10.89 78.74
CA LYS A 179 50.25 10.85 80.16
C LYS A 179 50.71 9.58 80.88
N VAL A 180 50.69 8.43 80.22
CA VAL A 180 51.22 7.18 80.79
C VAL A 180 52.74 7.25 80.95
N LEU A 181 53.46 7.84 79.98
CA LEU A 181 54.92 8.01 80.10
C LEU A 181 55.29 8.99 81.21
N VAL A 182 54.58 10.12 81.35
CA VAL A 182 54.77 11.10 82.45
C VAL A 182 54.36 10.51 83.80
N SER A 183 53.33 9.66 83.86
CA SER A 183 52.96 8.94 85.08
C SER A 183 53.98 7.86 85.45
N LEU A 184 54.57 7.17 84.48
CA LEU A 184 55.61 6.16 84.73
C LEU A 184 56.94 6.81 85.13
N THR A 185 57.33 7.93 84.51
CA THR A 185 58.50 8.70 84.95
C THR A 185 58.26 9.37 86.30
N GLY A 186 57.05 9.86 86.58
CA GLY A 186 56.63 10.34 87.89
C GLY A 186 56.69 9.25 88.98
N CYS A 187 56.17 8.05 88.70
CA CYS A 187 56.26 6.91 89.63
C CYS A 187 57.71 6.43 89.84
N LEU A 188 58.54 6.42 88.80
CA LEU A 188 59.96 6.05 88.91
C LEU A 188 60.76 7.08 89.71
N ILE A 189 60.40 8.36 89.67
CA ILE A 189 61.01 9.41 90.48
C ILE A 189 60.54 9.32 91.95
N SER A 190 59.27 9.01 92.21
CA SER A 190 58.79 8.77 93.59
C SER A 190 59.38 7.51 94.23
N LEU A 191 59.56 6.41 93.48
CA LEU A 191 60.24 5.21 93.99
C LEU A 191 61.75 5.41 94.22
N ALA A 192 62.38 6.40 93.56
CA ALA A 192 63.79 6.74 93.77
C ALA A 192 64.04 7.62 95.01
N LEU A 193 63.01 8.23 95.60
CA LEU A 193 63.13 9.13 96.74
C LEU A 193 62.91 8.47 98.12
N ASP A 194 62.35 7.25 98.17
CA ASP A 194 62.08 6.54 99.44
C ASP A 194 63.08 5.42 99.79
N ASN A 195 64.13 5.18 98.99
CA ASN A 195 65.16 4.18 99.32
C ASN A 195 66.58 4.66 98.99
N SER A 196 67.18 5.35 99.97
CA SER A 196 68.55 5.90 99.97
C SER A 196 69.67 4.85 100.04
N SER A 197 69.58 3.71 99.33
CA SER A 197 70.67 2.71 99.37
C SER A 197 70.90 1.86 98.11
N TYR A 198 70.16 2.05 97.00
CA TYR A 198 70.35 1.22 95.78
C TYR A 198 70.65 1.99 94.49
N LEU A 199 70.99 3.27 94.60
CA LEU A 199 71.20 4.19 93.47
C LEU A 199 72.49 3.95 92.67
N CYS A 200 73.36 3.02 93.09
CA CYS A 200 74.64 2.76 92.41
C CYS A 200 74.67 1.51 91.50
N MET A 201 73.68 0.61 91.52
CA MET A 201 73.73 -0.62 90.68
C MET A 201 72.81 -0.63 89.46
N ILE A 202 71.71 0.14 89.45
CA ILE A 202 70.71 0.03 88.37
C ILE A 202 71.05 0.91 87.15
N LEU A 203 71.84 1.97 87.33
CA LEU A 203 72.31 2.82 86.23
C LEU A 203 73.32 2.13 85.28
N GLY A 204 73.89 0.98 85.67
CA GLY A 204 74.80 0.20 84.82
C GLY A 204 74.10 -0.75 83.83
N LEU A 205 72.85 -1.14 84.08
CA LEU A 205 72.16 -2.17 83.26
C LEU A 205 71.17 -1.58 82.25
N PHE A 206 70.70 -0.34 82.43
CA PHE A 206 69.76 0.28 81.49
C PHE A 206 70.42 0.90 80.24
N TYR A 207 71.70 1.28 80.31
CA TYR A 207 72.39 1.93 79.18
C TYR A 207 72.77 0.96 78.04
N ASN A 208 72.81 -0.35 78.30
CA ASN A 208 73.17 -1.36 77.29
C ASN A 208 71.97 -2.09 76.63
N GLY A 209 70.79 -2.08 77.26
CA GLY A 209 69.61 -2.79 76.73
C GLY A 209 68.79 -1.97 75.74
N VAL A 210 68.60 -0.67 76.00
CA VAL A 210 67.71 0.19 75.20
C VAL A 210 68.38 0.63 73.89
N ALA A 211 69.71 0.83 73.89
CA ALA A 211 70.46 1.20 72.69
C ALA A 211 70.46 0.10 71.60
N ARG A 212 70.40 -1.18 71.97
CA ARG A 212 70.35 -2.29 70.99
C ARG A 212 68.96 -2.54 70.41
N SER A 213 67.89 -2.26 71.14
CA SER A 213 66.52 -2.50 70.67
C SER A 213 66.03 -1.42 69.70
N TRP A 214 66.44 -0.16 69.91
CA TRP A 214 66.06 0.95 69.03
C TRP A 214 66.81 0.94 67.68
N ALA A 215 68.05 0.45 67.65
CA ALA A 215 68.80 0.26 66.40
C ALA A 215 68.20 -0.84 65.50
N SER A 216 67.63 -1.91 66.10
CA SER A 216 66.98 -3.01 65.38
C SER A 216 65.66 -2.58 64.70
N LEU A 217 64.88 -1.73 65.36
CA LEU A 217 63.59 -1.24 64.86
C LEU A 217 63.74 -0.20 63.74
N TYR A 218 64.80 0.61 63.75
CA TYR A 218 65.10 1.54 62.65
C TYR A 218 65.65 0.82 61.41
N LEU A 219 66.48 -0.21 61.56
CA LEU A 219 67.01 -0.96 60.42
C LEU A 219 65.93 -1.81 59.71
N ARG A 220 64.98 -2.38 60.46
CA ARG A 220 63.84 -3.13 59.87
C ARG A 220 62.89 -2.23 59.08
N ARG A 221 62.68 -0.99 59.51
CA ARG A 221 61.81 -0.03 58.81
C ARG A 221 62.45 0.54 57.54
N PHE A 222 63.78 0.65 57.51
CA PHE A 222 64.51 1.13 56.33
C PHE A 222 64.57 0.08 55.21
N ILE A 223 64.70 -1.22 55.53
CA ILE A 223 64.75 -2.31 54.53
C ILE A 223 63.36 -2.57 53.88
N THR A 224 62.26 -2.35 54.60
CA THR A 224 60.91 -2.51 54.03
C THR A 224 60.44 -1.35 53.14
N MET A 225 61.10 -0.18 53.16
CA MET A 225 60.79 0.93 52.24
C MET A 225 61.62 0.92 50.95
N SER A 226 62.60 0.03 50.82
CA SER A 226 63.47 -0.09 49.64
C SER A 226 63.13 -1.29 48.74
N LEU A 227 61.98 -1.94 48.95
CA LEU A 227 61.52 -3.12 48.19
C LEU A 227 60.10 -2.97 47.62
N TRP A 228 59.64 -1.73 47.43
CA TRP A 228 58.54 -1.31 46.56
C TRP A 228 58.96 -0.07 45.79
#